data_AF-A0A960M2D5-F1
#
_entry.id   AF-A0A960M2D5-F1
#
_cell.length_a   1.000
_cell.length_b   1.000
_cell.length_c   1.000
_cell.angle_alpha   90.00
_cell.angle_beta   90.00
_cell.angle_gamma   90.00
#
_symmetry.space_group_name_H-M   'P 1'
#
loop_
_entity.id
_entity.type
_entity.pdbx_description
1 polymer ?
#
loop_
_entity_poly.entity_id
_entity_poly.type
_entity_poly.pdbx_seq_one_letter_code
_entity_poly.pdbx_strand_id
1 'polypeptide(L)'
;MASSTTLASIFGPLLIITSFWTLLYKDNMKKVLDSLKKTPALVYFIGVLNVLIGMVFVTSFNYWYMGIEVLVTLLGWLFLIRGLILMFFPKAFEKMLLNFQSSYIIFSLIGIAWGIALTWFAFR
;
A
#
# COMPACT_ATOMS: atom_id res chain seq x y z
N MET A 1 -8.42 -19.60 -11.34
CA MET A 1 -7.16 -19.14 -10.71
C MET A 1 -6.95 -17.70 -11.15
N ALA A 2 -7.04 -16.73 -10.25
CA ALA A 2 -6.73 -15.35 -10.60
C ALA A 2 -5.23 -15.27 -10.92
N SER A 3 -4.87 -14.63 -12.03
CA SER A 3 -3.48 -14.48 -12.45
C SER A 3 -2.86 -13.27 -11.76
N SER A 4 -1.54 -13.31 -11.50
CA SER A 4 -0.77 -12.16 -11.00
C SER A 4 -0.98 -10.92 -11.88
N THR A 5 -1.23 -11.12 -13.17
CA THR A 5 -1.58 -10.06 -14.14
C THR A 5 -2.89 -9.37 -13.83
N THR A 6 -3.93 -10.09 -13.39
CA THR A 6 -5.22 -9.51 -12.99
C THR A 6 -5.09 -8.65 -11.75
N LEU A 7 -4.25 -9.03 -10.79
CA LEU A 7 -3.99 -8.19 -9.62
C LEU A 7 -3.21 -6.94 -9.99
N ALA A 8 -2.16 -7.10 -10.80
CA ALA A 8 -1.35 -5.96 -11.22
C ALA A 8 -2.14 -4.95 -12.05
N SER A 9 -3.10 -5.38 -12.87
CA SER A 9 -3.97 -4.48 -13.63
C SER A 9 -4.96 -3.69 -12.76
N ILE A 10 -5.30 -4.18 -11.55
CA ILE A 10 -6.14 -3.47 -10.59
C ILE A 10 -5.29 -2.54 -9.72
N PHE A 11 -4.24 -3.09 -9.10
CA PHE A 11 -3.43 -2.37 -8.12
C PHE A 11 -2.48 -1.35 -8.76
N GLY A 12 -2.04 -1.57 -10.00
CA GLY A 12 -1.20 -0.61 -10.74
C GLY A 12 -1.86 0.76 -10.90
N PRO A 13 -3.01 0.85 -11.61
CA PRO A 13 -3.75 2.09 -11.76
C PRO A 13 -4.20 2.70 -10.43
N LEU A 14 -4.61 1.86 -9.47
CA LEU A 14 -5.02 2.32 -8.14
C LEU A 14 -3.88 3.02 -7.41
N LEU A 15 -2.67 2.46 -7.43
CA LEU A 15 -1.48 3.09 -6.82
C LEU A 15 -1.12 4.40 -7.52
N ILE A 16 -1.22 4.47 -8.85
CA ILE A 16 -0.98 5.71 -9.60
C ILE A 16 -1.98 6.79 -9.17
N ILE A 17 -3.29 6.48 -9.21
CA ILE A 17 -4.36 7.43 -8.89
C ILE A 17 -4.23 7.94 -7.45
N THR A 18 -4.06 7.03 -6.48
CA THR A 18 -3.94 7.40 -5.06
C THR A 18 -2.69 8.22 -4.78
N SER A 19 -1.56 7.88 -5.39
CA SER A 19 -0.29 8.61 -5.24
C SER A 19 -0.31 9.98 -5.93
N PHE A 20 -1.02 10.10 -7.05
CA PHE A 20 -1.21 11.38 -7.72
C PHE A 20 -2.14 12.29 -6.92
N TRP A 21 -3.22 11.72 -6.37
CA TRP A 21 -4.14 12.45 -5.51
C TRP A 21 -3.45 12.95 -4.22
N THR A 22 -2.56 12.16 -3.60
CA THR A 22 -1.79 12.63 -2.43
C THR A 22 -0.82 13.77 -2.77
N LEU A 23 -0.29 13.83 -3.99
CA LEU A 23 0.55 14.96 -4.45
C LEU A 23 -0.26 16.23 -4.66
N LEU A 24 -1.41 16.12 -5.32
CA LEU A 24 -2.28 17.27 -5.62
C LEU A 24 -3.01 17.81 -4.40
N TYR A 25 -3.44 16.93 -3.49
CA TYR A 25 -4.30 17.28 -2.36
C TYR A 25 -3.60 17.10 -1.01
N LYS A 26 -2.37 17.62 -0.89
CA LYS A 26 -1.52 17.51 0.30
C LYS A 26 -2.25 17.93 1.59
N ASP A 27 -2.91 19.08 1.60
CA ASP A 27 -3.57 19.61 2.80
C ASP A 27 -4.75 18.73 3.24
N ASN A 28 -5.50 18.19 2.28
CA ASN A 28 -6.55 17.22 2.57
C ASN A 28 -5.97 15.91 3.11
N MET A 29 -4.86 15.44 2.54
CA MET A 29 -4.16 14.27 3.08
C MET A 29 -3.69 14.48 4.51
N LYS A 30 -3.16 15.66 4.84
CA LYS A 30 -2.79 16.00 6.22
C LYS A 30 -3.99 15.89 7.16
N LYS A 31 -5.14 16.44 6.78
CA LYS A 31 -6.40 16.35 7.56
C LYS A 31 -6.84 14.90 7.76
N VAL A 32 -6.73 14.05 6.74
CA VAL A 32 -7.07 12.62 6.85
C VAL A 32 -6.13 11.92 7.82
N LEU A 33 -4.82 12.15 7.74
CA LEU A 33 -3.84 11.56 8.66
C LEU A 33 -4.07 12.02 10.11
N ASP A 34 -4.38 13.30 10.32
CA ASP A 34 -4.68 13.83 11.65
C ASP A 34 -6.00 13.27 12.21
N SER A 35 -6.97 12.96 11.34
CA SER A 35 -8.21 12.28 11.73
C SER A 35 -7.98 10.82 12.09
N LEU A 36 -7.11 10.11 11.36
CA LEU A 36 -6.71 8.73 11.67
C LEU A 36 -6.05 8.63 13.06
N LYS A 37 -5.19 9.59 13.43
CA LYS A 37 -4.57 9.65 14.76
C LYS A 37 -5.61 9.77 15.89
N LYS A 38 -6.73 10.45 15.63
CA LYS A 38 -7.80 10.67 16.62
C LYS A 38 -8.74 9.48 16.77
N THR A 39 -8.71 8.52 15.84
CA THR A 39 -9.65 7.39 15.81
C THR A 39 -8.90 6.06 15.79
N PRO A 40 -8.42 5.57 16.95
CA PRO A 40 -7.69 4.31 17.04
C PRO A 40 -8.47 3.10 16.47
N ALA A 41 -9.79 3.06 16.66
CA ALA A 41 -10.64 1.99 16.13
C ALA A 41 -10.53 1.87 14.59
N LEU A 42 -10.47 2.99 13.88
CA LEU A 42 -10.31 3.01 12.43
C LEU A 42 -8.91 2.54 12.01
N VAL A 43 -7.88 2.90 12.77
CA VAL A 43 -6.51 2.41 12.56
C VAL A 43 -6.44 0.89 12.72
N TYR A 44 -7.04 0.35 13.80
CA TYR A 44 -7.13 -1.10 13.99
C TYR A 44 -7.87 -1.80 12.86
N PHE A 45 -9.01 -1.25 12.42
CA PHE A 45 -9.77 -1.79 11.30
C PHE A 45 -8.97 -1.81 10.00
N ILE A 46 -8.28 -0.72 9.67
CA ILE A 46 -7.35 -0.65 8.53
C ILE A 46 -6.21 -1.67 8.69
N GLY A 47 -5.70 -1.87 9.91
CA GLY A 47 -4.71 -2.89 10.23
C GLY A 47 -5.19 -4.29 9.89
N VAL A 48 -6.37 -4.68 10.38
CA VAL A 48 -6.99 -6.00 10.10
C VAL A 48 -7.21 -6.20 8.60
N LEU A 49 -7.73 -5.20 7.89
CA LEU A 49 -7.93 -5.28 6.45
C LEU A 49 -6.59 -5.46 5.70
N ASN A 50 -5.55 -4.72 6.09
CA ASN A 50 -4.22 -4.87 5.49
C ASN A 50 -3.64 -6.27 5.72
N VAL A 51 -3.80 -6.85 6.93
CA VAL A 51 -3.38 -8.23 7.21
C VAL A 51 -4.15 -9.22 6.34
N LEU A 52 -5.47 -9.06 6.23
CA LEU A 52 -6.32 -9.94 5.43
C LEU A 52 -5.91 -9.91 3.96
N ILE A 53 -5.79 -8.71 3.38
CA ILE A 53 -5.36 -8.53 1.97
C ILE A 53 -3.95 -9.08 1.79
N GLY A 54 -3.02 -8.75 2.69
CA GLY A 54 -1.65 -9.24 2.65
C GLY A 54 -1.56 -10.76 2.70
N MET A 55 -2.34 -11.42 3.57
CA MET A 55 -2.40 -12.88 3.63
C MET A 55 -2.92 -13.47 2.32
N VAL A 56 -4.03 -12.96 1.76
CA VAL A 56 -4.57 -13.44 0.48
C VAL A 56 -3.52 -13.36 -0.63
N PHE A 57 -2.74 -12.28 -0.66
CA PHE A 57 -1.67 -12.10 -1.64
C PHE A 57 -0.54 -13.10 -1.43
N VAL A 58 -0.02 -13.21 -0.20
CA VAL A 58 1.11 -14.07 0.13
C VAL A 58 0.76 -15.56 0.01
N THR A 59 -0.50 -15.96 0.21
CA THR A 59 -0.89 -17.37 0.02
C THR A 59 -1.16 -17.70 -1.45
N SER A 60 -1.66 -16.75 -2.23
CA SER A 60 -2.16 -17.03 -3.59
C SER A 60 -1.15 -16.70 -4.70
N PHE A 61 -0.21 -15.78 -4.44
CA PHE A 61 0.67 -15.20 -5.46
C PHE A 61 2.15 -15.19 -5.09
N ASN A 62 2.58 -15.94 -4.06
CA ASN A 62 3.97 -15.99 -3.60
C ASN A 62 4.83 -16.89 -4.49
N TYR A 63 5.03 -16.40 -5.71
CA TYR A 63 5.92 -16.98 -6.70
C TYR A 63 7.04 -15.97 -6.96
N TRP A 64 8.28 -16.42 -6.84
CA TRP A 64 9.47 -15.57 -7.01
C TRP A 64 10.07 -15.68 -8.41
N TYR A 65 9.25 -16.04 -9.40
CA TYR A 65 9.67 -16.02 -10.80
C TYR A 65 9.93 -14.58 -11.24
N MET A 66 11.06 -14.35 -11.91
CA MET A 66 11.42 -13.01 -12.38
C MET A 66 10.33 -12.48 -13.32
N GLY A 67 9.67 -11.39 -12.92
CA GLY A 67 8.53 -10.84 -13.65
C GLY A 67 7.57 -10.07 -12.75
N ILE A 68 6.29 -10.14 -13.09
CA ILE A 68 5.21 -9.44 -12.39
C ILE A 68 4.90 -10.06 -11.03
N GLU A 69 5.17 -11.36 -10.88
CA GLU A 69 4.93 -12.16 -9.70
C GLU A 69 5.72 -11.65 -8.50
N VAL A 70 6.96 -11.22 -8.71
CA VAL A 70 7.79 -10.62 -7.64
C VAL A 70 7.18 -9.31 -7.15
N LEU A 71 6.71 -8.44 -8.05
CA LEU A 71 6.09 -7.16 -7.66
C LEU A 71 4.79 -7.38 -6.86
N VAL A 72 3.97 -8.33 -7.29
CA VAL A 72 2.73 -8.70 -6.58
C VAL A 72 3.04 -9.35 -5.23
N THR A 73 4.05 -10.21 -5.15
CA THR A 73 4.50 -10.84 -3.90
C THR A 73 4.99 -9.79 -2.92
N LEU A 74 5.83 -8.84 -3.37
CA LEU A 74 6.32 -7.75 -2.54
C LEU A 74 5.18 -6.86 -2.01
N LEU A 75 4.15 -6.60 -2.83
CA LEU A 75 2.95 -5.89 -2.37
C LEU A 75 2.22 -6.65 -1.28
N GLY A 76 2.04 -7.97 -1.46
CA GLY A 76 1.42 -8.82 -0.45
C GLY A 76 2.12 -8.75 0.90
N TRP A 77 3.46 -8.89 0.89
CA TRP A 77 4.28 -8.75 2.09
C TRP A 77 4.22 -7.35 2.68
N LEU A 78 4.20 -6.31 1.86
CA LEU A 78 4.07 -4.92 2.32
C LEU A 78 2.73 -4.70 3.05
N PHE A 79 1.62 -5.17 2.49
CA PHE A 79 0.31 -5.11 3.14
C PHE A 79 0.28 -5.90 4.45
N LEU A 80 0.86 -7.10 4.46
CA LEU A 80 0.92 -7.95 5.64
C LEU A 80 1.71 -7.27 6.77
N ILE A 81 2.95 -6.86 6.50
CA ILE A 81 3.84 -6.23 7.49
C ILE A 81 3.22 -4.93 7.99
N ARG A 82 2.71 -4.09 7.08
CA ARG A 82 2.04 -2.85 7.45
C ARG A 82 0.83 -3.12 8.36
N GLY A 83 -0.01 -4.09 8.02
CA GLY A 83 -1.16 -4.47 8.83
C GLY A 83 -0.76 -4.92 10.24
N LEU A 84 0.28 -5.74 10.36
CA LEU A 84 0.82 -6.17 11.65
C LEU A 84 1.37 -4.99 12.46
N ILE A 85 2.08 -4.05 11.84
CA ILE A 85 2.55 -2.84 12.51
C ILE A 85 1.39 -2.00 13.05
N LEU A 86 0.32 -1.82 12.26
CA LEU A 86 -0.87 -1.07 12.71
C LEU A 86 -1.56 -1.74 13.91
N MET A 87 -1.61 -3.07 13.95
CA MET A 87 -2.31 -3.82 15.01
C MET A 87 -1.48 -3.97 16.29
N PHE A 88 -0.20 -4.30 16.18
CA PHE A 88 0.63 -4.67 17.32
C PHE A 88 1.54 -3.54 17.81
N PHE A 89 1.81 -2.53 16.97
CA PHE A 89 2.80 -1.49 17.26
C PHE A 89 2.27 -0.06 16.99
N PRO A 90 1.29 0.42 17.78
CA PRO A 90 0.67 1.73 17.57
C PRO A 90 1.68 2.89 17.59
N LYS A 91 2.72 2.82 18.44
CA LYS A 91 3.81 3.82 18.48
C LYS A 91 4.65 3.83 17.20
N ALA A 92 4.88 2.67 16.59
CA ALA A 92 5.60 2.59 15.32
C ALA A 92 4.76 3.18 14.18
N PHE A 93 3.43 2.98 14.22
CA PHE A 93 2.51 3.59 13.28
C PHE A 93 2.50 5.12 13.37
N GLU A 94 2.47 5.70 14.59
CA GLU A 94 2.57 7.16 14.77
C GLU A 94 3.85 7.74 14.15
N LYS A 95 5.00 7.08 14.37
CA LYS A 95 6.26 7.47 13.75
C LYS A 95 6.21 7.37 12.23
N MET A 96 5.58 6.32 11.70
CA MET A 96 5.40 6.13 10.27
C MET A 96 4.54 7.25 9.65
N LEU A 97 3.48 7.69 10.34
CA LEU A 97 2.65 8.82 9.92
C LEU A 97 3.43 10.14 9.89
N LEU A 98 4.28 10.39 10.88
CA LEU A 98 5.12 11.59 10.93
C LEU A 98 6.14 11.60 9.78
N ASN A 99 6.81 10.48 9.53
CA ASN A 99 7.70 10.33 8.38
C ASN A 99 6.96 10.52 7.06
N PHE A 100 5.74 9.99 6.95
CA PHE A 100 4.92 10.18 5.76
C PHE A 100 4.54 11.66 5.57
N GLN A 101 4.17 12.39 6.63
CA GLN A 101 3.87 13.83 6.55
C GLN A 101 5.11 14.65 6.14
N SER A 102 6.29 14.31 6.65
CA SER A 102 7.54 15.01 6.33
C SER A 102 8.04 14.71 4.91
N SER A 103 7.89 13.47 4.45
CA SER A 103 8.46 12.98 3.19
C SER A 103 7.41 12.54 2.17
N TYR A 104 6.21 13.10 2.20
CA TYR A 104 5.07 12.64 1.39
C TYR A 104 5.37 12.59 -0.11
N ILE A 105 6.16 13.55 -0.64
CA ILE A 105 6.57 13.57 -2.06
C ILE A 105 7.33 12.29 -2.42
N ILE A 106 8.27 11.87 -1.56
CA ILE A 106 9.07 10.67 -1.79
C ILE A 106 8.17 9.43 -1.79
N PHE A 107 7.27 9.31 -0.81
CA PHE A 107 6.32 8.20 -0.76
C PHE A 107 5.37 8.17 -1.96
N SER A 108 4.89 9.32 -2.42
CA SER A 108 4.06 9.40 -3.63
C SER A 108 4.82 9.03 -4.88
N LEU A 109 6.09 9.47 -5.03
CA LEU A 109 6.92 9.10 -6.17
C LEU A 109 7.19 7.60 -6.20
N ILE A 110 7.48 6.99 -5.05
CA ILE A 110 7.62 5.52 -4.93
C ILE A 110 6.32 4.83 -5.34
N GLY A 111 5.17 5.33 -4.86
CA GLY A 111 3.86 4.78 -5.21
C GLY A 111 3.54 4.87 -6.70
N ILE A 112 3.86 5.99 -7.34
CA ILE A 112 3.71 6.17 -8.80
C ILE A 112 4.64 5.22 -9.55
N ALA A 113 5.92 5.16 -9.18
CA ALA A 113 6.88 4.28 -9.82
C ALA A 113 6.45 2.80 -9.73
N TRP A 114 5.99 2.38 -8.55
CA TRP A 114 5.48 1.03 -8.34
C TRP A 114 4.19 0.76 -9.14
N GLY A 115 3.27 1.73 -9.17
CA GLY A 115 2.03 1.63 -9.93
C GLY A 115 2.26 1.56 -11.44
N ILE A 116 3.22 2.34 -11.97
CA ILE A 116 3.63 2.28 -13.37
C ILE A 116 4.25 0.91 -13.68
N ALA A 117 5.15 0.41 -12.82
CA ALA A 117 5.76 -0.90 -13.01
C ALA A 117 4.69 -2.00 -13.10
N LEU A 118 3.75 -2.06 -12.15
CA LEU A 118 2.65 -3.04 -12.19
C LEU A 118 1.79 -2.90 -13.44
N THR A 119 1.43 -1.68 -13.82
CA THR A 119 0.59 -1.42 -15.00
C THR A 119 1.31 -1.86 -16.27
N TRP A 120 2.58 -1.50 -16.41
CA TRP A 120 3.37 -1.86 -17.58
C TRP A 120 3.52 -3.37 -17.75
N PHE A 121 3.82 -4.10 -16.66
CA PHE A 121 3.90 -5.56 -16.70
C PHE A 121 2.54 -6.24 -16.87
N ALA A 122 1.43 -5.62 -16.46
CA ALA A 122 0.10 -6.19 -16.57
C ALA A 122 -0.47 -6.13 -17.99
N PHE A 123 -0.09 -5.11 -18.78
CA PHE A 123 -0.62 -4.84 -20.13
C PHE A 123 0.38 -5.14 -21.25
N ARG A 124 1.54 -5.73 -20.92
CA ARG A 124 2.52 -6.23 -21.88
C ARG A 124 2.25 -7.69 -22.20
#